data_AF-A0A8X7RGM9-F1
#
_entry.id   AF-A0A8X7RGM9-F1
#
_cell.length_a   1.000
_cell.length_b   1.000
_cell.length_c   1.000
_cell.angle_alpha   90.00
_cell.angle_beta   90.00
_cell.angle_gamma   90.00
#
_symmetry.space_group_name_H-M   'P 1'
#
loop_
_entity.id
_entity.type
_entity.pdbx_description
1 polymer ?
#
loop_
_entity_poly.entity_id
_entity_poly.type
_entity_poly.pdbx_seq_one_letter_code
_entity_poly.pdbx_strand_id
1 'polypeptide(L)'
;MSEPDQNIHLTGRSKPKKEHSNGGGRHQSSSAETAEGAGLRRCTHCASDKTPQWRTGPLGPKTLCNACGVRFKSGRLVPEYRPASSPTFVLTQHSNSHRKVMELRRQKEVMRQPHQVQLHHHHHHPSF
;
A
#
# COMPACT_ATOMS: atom_id res chain seq x y z
N MET A 1 -35.15 -41.34 -8.99
CA MET A 1 -35.68 -40.10 -9.60
C MET A 1 -35.03 -38.93 -8.87
N SER A 2 -33.86 -38.48 -9.31
CA SER A 2 -33.68 -37.35 -10.25
C SER A 2 -33.89 -35.99 -9.56
N GLU A 3 -32.79 -35.31 -9.20
CA GLU A 3 -32.74 -33.83 -9.19
C GLU A 3 -33.03 -33.34 -10.63
N PRO A 4 -33.69 -32.18 -10.86
CA PRO A 4 -33.03 -30.85 -10.72
C PRO A 4 -33.96 -29.63 -10.45
N ASP A 5 -33.38 -28.49 -10.01
CA ASP A 5 -33.36 -27.16 -10.67
C ASP A 5 -32.87 -26.07 -9.66
N GLN A 6 -31.67 -25.47 -9.81
CA GLN A 6 -31.39 -24.12 -10.40
C GLN A 6 -32.32 -23.01 -9.82
N ASN A 7 -31.94 -21.79 -9.39
CA ASN A 7 -30.92 -20.86 -9.84
C ASN A 7 -30.89 -19.60 -8.91
N ILE A 8 -29.74 -18.90 -8.88
CA ILE A 8 -29.44 -17.49 -8.54
C ILE A 8 -29.94 -16.81 -7.23
N HIS A 9 -29.00 -16.20 -6.50
CA HIS A 9 -28.93 -14.74 -6.33
C HIS A 9 -27.51 -14.31 -5.90
N LEU A 10 -26.79 -13.73 -6.85
CA LEU A 10 -25.59 -12.91 -6.62
C LEU A 10 -26.02 -11.62 -5.92
N THR A 11 -25.66 -11.41 -4.66
CA THR A 11 -25.67 -10.05 -4.07
C THR A 11 -24.33 -9.76 -3.42
N GLY A 12 -23.49 -9.05 -4.17
CA GLY A 12 -22.30 -8.40 -3.65
C GLY A 12 -22.68 -7.40 -2.56
N ARG A 13 -22.26 -7.67 -1.33
CA ARG A 13 -22.33 -6.68 -0.25
C ARG A 13 -21.06 -5.83 -0.23
N SER A 14 -21.12 -4.75 -1.00
CA SER A 14 -20.31 -3.55 -0.84
C SER A 14 -20.46 -3.06 0.61
N LYS A 15 -19.41 -3.24 1.44
CA LYS A 15 -19.40 -2.65 2.79
C LYS A 15 -19.04 -1.15 2.66
N PRO A 16 -19.87 -0.23 3.18
CA PRO A 16 -19.68 1.20 3.01
C PRO A 16 -18.50 1.74 3.83
N LYS A 17 -17.90 2.77 3.26
CA LYS A 17 -16.81 3.59 3.79
C LYS A 17 -17.31 4.35 5.02
N LYS A 18 -16.87 3.93 6.21
CA LYS A 18 -17.03 4.72 7.43
C LYS A 18 -15.86 5.69 7.55
N GLU A 19 -16.10 6.94 7.14
CA GLU A 19 -15.44 8.07 7.78
C GLU A 19 -15.77 8.02 9.27
N HIS A 20 -14.75 8.06 10.11
CA HIS A 20 -14.91 8.40 11.52
C HIS A 20 -14.08 9.64 11.80
N SER A 21 -14.82 10.72 11.98
CA SER A 21 -14.39 11.95 12.62
C SER A 21 -13.92 11.67 14.04
N ASN A 22 -12.74 12.18 14.36
CA ASN A 22 -12.26 12.71 15.63
C ASN A 22 -12.89 12.14 16.93
N GLY A 23 -12.22 11.16 17.55
CA GLY A 23 -12.45 10.76 18.94
C GLY A 23 -11.12 10.77 19.71
N GLY A 24 -10.99 11.71 20.64
CA GLY A 24 -9.77 11.98 21.40
C GLY A 24 -9.34 10.81 22.29
N GLY A 25 -8.31 10.08 21.85
CA GLY A 25 -7.55 9.15 22.66
C GLY A 25 -6.28 9.82 23.18
N ARG A 26 -6.33 10.31 24.41
CA ARG A 26 -5.20 10.92 25.13
C ARG A 26 -4.25 9.81 25.58
N HIS A 27 -3.41 9.34 24.67
CA HIS A 27 -2.29 8.44 25.00
C HIS A 27 -1.02 9.26 25.16
N GLN A 28 -0.72 9.55 26.42
CA GLN A 28 0.60 10.00 26.86
C GLN A 28 1.64 8.94 26.45
N SER A 29 2.66 9.36 25.72
CA SER A 29 3.98 8.74 25.82
C SER A 29 5.02 9.83 25.68
N SER A 30 5.34 10.42 26.83
CA SER A 30 6.59 11.11 27.05
C SER A 30 7.73 10.11 26.89
N SER A 31 8.59 10.36 25.91
CA SER A 31 10.02 10.11 26.01
C SER A 31 10.67 10.98 24.96
N ALA A 32 11.07 12.18 25.40
CA ALA A 32 12.22 12.86 24.85
C ALA A 32 13.42 11.90 24.87
N GLU A 33 14.35 12.10 23.94
CA GLU A 33 15.80 11.92 24.09
C GLU A 33 16.39 11.78 22.66
N THR A 34 17.37 12.63 22.39
CA THR A 34 18.04 12.96 21.10
C THR A 34 17.24 13.82 20.13
N ALA A 35 17.06 15.07 20.56
CA ALA A 35 17.26 16.22 19.69
C ALA A 35 18.69 16.18 19.13
N GLU A 36 18.84 15.66 17.92
CA GLU A 36 20.00 15.90 17.05
C GLU A 36 19.39 16.12 15.67
N GLY A 37 19.55 17.35 15.17
CA GLY A 37 18.94 17.85 13.94
C GLY A 37 17.47 18.23 14.06
N ALA A 38 17.20 19.52 14.32
CA ALA A 38 15.94 20.20 14.01
C ALA A 38 15.69 20.30 12.48
N GLY A 39 15.95 19.22 11.74
CA GLY A 39 15.42 19.01 10.39
C GLY A 39 14.06 18.33 10.52
N LEU A 40 13.10 18.71 9.68
CA LEU A 40 11.81 18.02 9.59
C LEU A 40 12.06 16.52 9.34
N ARG A 41 12.00 15.72 10.40
CA ARG A 41 12.17 14.26 10.30
C ARG A 41 11.05 13.72 9.41
N ARG A 42 11.41 12.87 8.46
CA ARG A 42 10.49 12.42 7.41
C ARG A 42 10.54 10.91 7.25
N CYS A 43 9.37 10.29 7.06
CA CYS A 43 9.27 8.88 6.74
C CYS A 43 9.95 8.60 5.40
N THR A 44 10.86 7.64 5.38
CA THR A 44 11.65 7.29 4.18
C THR A 44 10.81 6.63 3.08
N HIS A 45 9.64 6.08 3.42
CA HIS A 45 8.74 5.41 2.47
C HIS A 45 7.64 6.32 1.93
N CYS A 46 6.95 7.04 2.82
CA CYS A 46 5.79 7.85 2.44
C CYS A 46 6.02 9.36 2.56
N ALA A 47 7.25 9.80 2.84
CA ALA A 47 7.59 11.22 2.94
C ALA A 47 6.76 12.02 3.98
N SER A 48 6.01 11.35 4.86
CA SER A 48 5.24 12.01 5.93
C SER A 48 6.19 12.55 7.00
N ASP A 49 6.02 13.81 7.35
CA ASP A 49 6.71 14.52 8.44
C ASP A 49 5.93 14.43 9.76
N LYS A 50 4.62 14.20 9.67
CA LYS A 50 3.73 14.04 10.83
C LYS A 50 3.45 12.56 11.12
N THR A 51 3.67 12.14 12.35
CA THR A 51 3.30 10.80 12.83
C THR A 51 3.23 10.76 14.35
N PRO A 52 2.29 10.01 14.95
CA PRO A 52 2.23 9.87 16.41
C PRO A 52 3.40 9.06 16.98
N GLN A 53 4.05 8.21 16.18
CA GLN A 53 5.19 7.41 16.62
C GLN A 53 6.14 7.12 15.45
N TRP A 54 7.42 7.39 15.67
CA TRP A 54 8.49 6.99 14.77
C TRP A 54 8.92 5.55 15.06
N ARG A 55 9.03 4.73 14.01
CA ARG A 55 9.42 3.31 14.07
C ARG A 55 10.72 3.08 13.32
N THR A 56 11.40 1.98 13.67
CA THR A 56 12.58 1.48 12.95
C THR A 56 12.18 1.00 11.57
N GLY A 57 12.98 1.38 10.57
CA GLY A 57 12.85 0.96 9.19
C GLY A 57 14.14 0.35 8.66
N PRO A 58 14.22 0.13 7.34
CA PRO A 58 15.40 -0.49 6.73
C PRO A 58 16.66 0.38 6.85
N LEU A 59 16.50 1.71 6.94
CA LEU A 59 17.59 2.66 7.10
C LEU A 59 17.94 2.93 8.58
N GLY A 60 17.42 2.14 9.52
CA GLY A 60 17.70 2.27 10.95
C GLY A 60 16.55 2.83 11.78
N PRO A 61 16.82 3.19 13.06
CA PRO A 61 15.80 3.60 14.02
C PRO A 61 15.12 4.91 13.62
N LYS A 62 13.84 5.05 13.98
CA LYS A 62 13.03 6.27 13.77
C LYS A 62 12.95 6.77 12.31
N THR A 63 13.09 5.88 11.32
CA THR A 63 13.08 6.23 9.87
C THR A 63 11.71 6.08 9.21
N LEU A 64 10.76 5.37 9.84
CA LEU A 64 9.40 5.17 9.32
C LEU A 64 8.36 5.81 10.23
N CYS A 65 7.27 6.30 9.63
CA CYS A 65 6.08 6.66 10.39
C CYS A 65 5.39 5.41 10.96
N ASN A 66 4.45 5.60 11.90
CA ASN A 66 3.76 4.49 12.54
C ASN A 66 3.12 3.51 11.54
N ALA A 67 2.37 4.03 10.56
CA ALA A 67 1.65 3.21 9.57
C ALA A 67 2.60 2.41 8.66
N CYS A 68 3.68 3.03 8.18
CA CYS A 68 4.67 2.34 7.35
C CYS A 68 5.49 1.33 8.18
N GLY A 69 5.84 1.68 9.43
CA GLY A 69 6.63 0.83 10.31
C GLY A 69 5.92 -0.47 10.70
N VAL A 70 4.61 -0.44 10.98
CA VAL A 70 3.85 -1.68 11.27
C VAL A 70 3.77 -2.61 10.05
N ARG A 71 3.70 -2.05 8.84
CA ARG A 71 3.71 -2.79 7.58
C ARG A 71 5.10 -3.35 7.27
N PHE A 72 6.15 -2.59 7.56
CA PHE A 72 7.53 -3.03 7.38
C PHE A 72 7.85 -4.22 8.28
N LYS A 73 7.52 -4.15 9.57
CA LYS A 73 7.73 -5.25 10.52
C LYS A 73 7.03 -6.55 10.12
N SER A 74 5.90 -6.44 9.40
CA SER A 74 5.14 -7.59 8.89
C SER A 74 5.55 -8.05 7.49
N GLY A 75 6.56 -7.43 6.87
CA GLY A 75 6.99 -7.73 5.49
C GLY A 75 5.96 -7.36 4.42
N ARG A 76 4.95 -6.55 4.76
CA ARG A 76 3.84 -6.15 3.87
C ARG A 76 3.92 -4.72 3.40
N LEU A 77 5.06 -4.05 3.61
CA LEU A 77 5.29 -2.71 3.10
C LEU A 77 5.68 -2.81 1.62
N VAL A 78 4.76 -2.41 0.75
CA VAL A 78 4.96 -2.41 -0.70
C VAL A 78 5.01 -0.98 -1.25
N PRO A 79 5.63 -0.75 -2.43
CA PRO A 79 5.67 0.57 -3.04
C PRO A 79 4.29 1.17 -3.34
N GLU A 80 3.31 0.33 -3.68
CA GLU A 80 1.94 0.76 -4.01
C GLU A 80 1.13 1.13 -2.76
N TYR A 81 1.58 0.74 -1.57
CA TYR A 81 0.95 1.19 -0.33
C TYR A 81 1.40 2.62 -0.05
N ARG A 82 0.48 3.52 0.23
CA ARG A 82 0.83 4.84 0.76
C ARG A 82 -0.33 5.40 1.59
N PRO A 83 -0.07 5.90 2.81
CA PRO A 83 -1.10 6.57 3.60
C PRO A 83 -1.66 7.78 2.84
N ALA A 84 -2.95 8.08 3.01
CA ALA A 84 -3.58 9.23 2.37
C ALA A 84 -3.00 10.57 2.85
N SER A 85 -2.45 10.62 4.06
CA SER A 85 -1.76 11.79 4.61
C SER A 85 -0.34 12.01 4.07
N SER A 86 0.13 11.14 3.18
CA SER A 86 1.45 11.28 2.56
C SER A 86 1.44 12.42 1.54
N PRO A 87 2.45 13.31 1.55
CA PRO A 87 2.58 14.35 0.52
C PRO A 87 2.84 13.79 -0.89
N THR A 88 3.26 12.53 -0.97
CA THR A 88 3.60 11.84 -2.22
C THR A 88 2.49 10.86 -2.66
N PHE A 89 1.27 11.01 -2.13
CA PHE A 89 0.14 10.16 -2.49
C PHE A 89 -0.36 10.46 -3.90
N VAL A 90 -0.45 9.43 -4.74
CA VAL A 90 -0.99 9.53 -6.11
C VAL A 90 -2.10 8.50 -6.25
N LEU A 91 -3.34 8.95 -6.48
CA LEU A 91 -4.54 8.10 -6.44
C LEU A 91 -4.52 6.93 -7.44
N THR A 92 -3.90 7.12 -8.61
CA THR A 92 -3.80 6.09 -9.65
C THR A 92 -2.76 5.02 -9.34
N GLN A 93 -1.81 5.30 -8.45
CA GLN A 93 -0.67 4.42 -8.15
C GLN A 93 -0.67 3.89 -6.71
N HIS A 94 -1.33 4.61 -5.80
CA HIS A 94 -1.23 4.34 -4.38
C HIS A 94 -2.59 4.15 -3.72
N SER A 95 -2.61 3.31 -2.70
CA SER A 95 -3.78 3.17 -1.84
C SER A 95 -3.39 2.96 -0.37
N ASN A 96 -4.26 3.45 0.53
CA ASN A 96 -4.16 3.18 1.96
C ASN A 96 -4.75 1.81 2.34
N SER A 97 -5.51 1.17 1.44
CA SER A 97 -6.20 -0.09 1.71
C SER A 97 -5.44 -1.27 1.15
N HIS A 98 -5.14 -2.27 1.99
CA HIS A 98 -4.41 -3.47 1.58
C HIS A 98 -5.07 -4.20 0.40
N ARG A 99 -6.40 -4.34 0.42
CA ARG A 99 -7.15 -4.99 -0.67
C ARG A 99 -6.96 -4.25 -1.99
N LYS A 100 -6.99 -2.92 -1.95
CA LYS A 100 -6.83 -2.09 -3.16
C LYS A 100 -5.39 -2.08 -3.65
N VAL A 101 -4.41 -2.11 -2.75
CA VAL A 101 -2.99 -2.26 -3.09
C VAL A 101 -2.72 -3.56 -3.85
N MET A 102 -3.28 -4.69 -3.37
CA MET A 102 -3.13 -5.98 -4.06
C MET A 102 -3.79 -5.95 -5.44
N GLU A 103 -4.96 -5.32 -5.57
CA GLU A 103 -5.63 -5.15 -6.86
C GLU A 103 -4.83 -4.27 -7.81
N LEU A 104 -4.25 -3.15 -7.36
CA LEU A 104 -3.39 -2.30 -8.18
C LEU A 104 -2.19 -3.08 -8.73
N ARG A 105 -1.59 -3.95 -7.91
CA ARG A 105 -0.51 -4.84 -8.35
C ARG A 105 -0.96 -5.82 -9.42
N ARG A 106 -2.11 -6.47 -9.23
CA ARG A 106 -2.72 -7.38 -10.21
C ARG A 106 -3.01 -6.68 -11.54
N GLN A 107 -3.58 -5.48 -11.47
CA GLN A 107 -3.88 -4.66 -12.67
C GLN A 107 -2.61 -4.24 -13.41
N LYS A 108 -1.56 -3.86 -12.68
CA LYS A 108 -0.26 -3.50 -13.26
C LYS A 108 0.40 -4.68 -13.97
N GLU A 109 0.25 -5.90 -13.45
CA GLU A 109 0.73 -7.12 -14.11
C GLU A 109 0.00 -7.38 -15.43
N VAL A 110 -1.34 -7.35 -15.42
CA VAL A 110 -2.17 -7.53 -16.62
C VAL A 110 -1.85 -6.48 -17.69
N MET A 111 -1.67 -5.22 -17.30
CA MET A 111 -1.32 -4.13 -18.22
C MET A 111 0.12 -4.24 -18.77
N ARG A 112 1.04 -4.94 -18.08
CA ARG A 112 2.42 -5.13 -18.54
C ARG A 112 2.56 -6.28 -19.54
N GLN A 113 1.61 -7.21 -19.57
CA GLN A 113 1.65 -8.38 -20.45
C GLN A 113 1.50 -8.09 -21.97
N PRO A 114 0.71 -7.13 -22.47
CA PRO A 114 0.55 -6.96 -23.92
C PRO A 114 1.81 -6.45 -24.66
N HIS A 115 2.83 -5.92 -23.99
CA HIS A 115 4.03 -5.39 -24.66
C HIS A 115 5.23 -6.35 -24.72
N GLN A 116 5.27 -7.40 -23.87
CA GLN A 116 6.42 -8.32 -23.85
C GLN A 116 6.30 -9.46 -24.88
N VAL A 117 5.10 -9.73 -25.39
CA VAL A 117 4.86 -10.79 -26.38
C VAL A 117 5.35 -10.41 -27.78
N GLN A 118 5.54 -9.12 -28.08
CA GLN A 118 5.93 -8.68 -29.42
C GLN A 118 7.45 -8.68 -29.66
N LEU A 119 8.27 -8.55 -28.59
CA LEU A 119 9.74 -8.60 -28.71
C LEU A 119 10.32 -10.02 -28.82
N HIS A 120 9.65 -11.03 -28.27
CA HIS A 120 10.14 -12.42 -28.33
C HIS A 120 9.80 -13.15 -29.64
N HIS A 121 8.81 -12.67 -30.41
CA HIS A 121 8.43 -13.33 -31.67
C HIS A 121 9.29 -12.91 -32.88
N HIS A 122 10.14 -11.89 -32.75
CA HIS A 122 10.89 -11.34 -33.89
C HIS A 122 12.27 -11.97 -34.14
N HIS A 123 12.68 -12.97 -33.34
CA HIS A 123 14.01 -13.59 -33.42
C HIS A 123 14.06 -15.00 -34.02
N HIS A 124 12.94 -15.57 -34.46
CA HIS A 124 12.92 -16.87 -35.15
C HIS A 124 12.50 -16.71 -36.61
N HIS A 125 13.40 -16.16 -37.43
CA HIS A 125 13.33 -16.36 -38.88
C HIS A 125 14.52 -17.23 -39.29
N PRO A 126 14.31 -18.54 -39.53
CA PRO A 126 15.37 -19.37 -40.10
C PRO A 126 15.58 -18.92 -41.55
N SER A 127 16.75 -18.38 -41.85
CA SER A 127 17.23 -18.21 -43.22
C SER A 127 17.40 -19.59 -43.85
N PHE A 128 16.78 -19.75 -45.02
CA PHE A 128 17.05 -20.82 -45.97
C PHE A 128 18.52 -20.84 -46.41
#